data_AF-A0A1W1E650-F1
#
_entry.id   AF-A0A1W1E650-F1
#
_cell.length_a   1.000
_cell.length_b   1.000
_cell.length_c   1.000
_cell.angle_alpha   90.00
_cell.angle_beta   90.00
_cell.angle_gamma   90.00
#
_symmetry.space_group_name_H-M   'P 1'
#
loop_
_entity.id
_entity.type
_entity.pdbx_description
1 polymer ?
#
loop_
_entity_poly.entity_id
_entity_poly.type
_entity_poly.pdbx_seq_one_letter_code
_entity_poly.pdbx_strand_id
1 'polypeptide(L)'
;MGGIMFENDKAILEFKPKYLHTLPQDWQDVDNPTVREISATLDTLKKMYADQVRDLNQGRVDIEIGEENLRNIATNYQSIKSILFQPR
;
A
#
# COMPACT_ATOMS: atom_id res chain seq x y z
N MET A 1 -39.72 9.75 23.11
CA MET A 1 -38.98 9.86 24.40
C MET A 1 -38.54 8.43 24.71
N GLY A 2 -37.43 7.91 24.21
CA GLY A 2 -36.05 8.26 24.53
C GLY A 2 -35.48 7.13 25.39
N GLY A 3 -34.48 6.37 24.92
CA GLY A 3 -33.84 5.35 25.76
C GLY A 3 -33.14 4.15 25.09
N ILE A 4 -32.16 4.45 24.23
CA ILE A 4 -30.92 3.70 23.95
C ILE A 4 -31.01 2.18 23.62
N MET A 5 -30.89 1.87 22.33
CA MET A 5 -30.29 0.61 21.86
C MET A 5 -28.80 0.88 21.56
N PHE A 6 -27.91 0.34 22.39
CA PHE A 6 -26.49 0.27 22.08
C PHE A 6 -26.21 -1.02 21.31
N GLU A 7 -26.18 -0.96 19.98
CA GLU A 7 -25.58 -2.02 19.17
C GLU A 7 -24.68 -1.42 18.09
N ASN A 8 -23.42 -1.21 18.51
CA ASN A 8 -22.24 -1.40 17.66
C ASN A 8 -22.07 -0.58 16.37
N ASP A 9 -22.11 0.75 16.48
CA ASP A 9 -21.44 1.64 15.49
C ASP A 9 -19.90 1.57 15.57
N LYS A 10 -19.34 0.67 16.38
CA LYS A 10 -17.90 0.49 16.63
C LYS A 10 -17.14 -0.26 15.54
N ALA A 11 -17.81 -0.81 14.52
CA ALA A 11 -17.15 -1.67 13.53
C ALA A 11 -17.05 -1.06 12.12
N ILE A 12 -17.69 0.08 11.83
CA ILE A 12 -17.60 0.75 10.50
C ILE A 12 -16.68 1.99 10.55
N LEU A 13 -15.89 2.10 11.62
CA LEU A 13 -14.51 2.62 11.54
C LEU A 13 -13.54 1.44 11.37
N GLU A 14 -14.03 0.38 10.72
CA GLU A 14 -13.27 -0.73 10.20
C GLU A 14 -11.99 -0.18 9.61
N PHE A 15 -10.88 -0.60 10.21
CA PHE A 15 -9.52 -0.30 9.83
C PHE A 15 -9.40 -0.07 8.31
N LYS A 16 -9.32 1.20 7.90
CA LYS A 16 -8.85 1.54 6.56
C LYS A 16 -7.32 1.40 6.64
N PRO A 17 -6.68 0.46 5.94
CA PRO A 17 -5.26 0.59 5.72
C PRO A 17 -5.03 1.99 5.13
N LYS A 18 -4.02 2.71 5.63
CA LYS A 18 -3.75 4.11 5.28
C LYS A 18 -3.52 4.34 3.77
N TYR A 19 -3.38 3.24 3.02
CA TYR A 19 -3.16 3.21 1.59
C TYR A 19 -4.31 2.46 0.92
N LEU A 20 -5.08 3.15 0.06
CA LEU A 20 -5.83 2.48 -1.00
C LEU A 20 -4.78 1.82 -1.88
N HIS A 21 -4.62 0.51 -1.75
CA HIS A 21 -3.68 -0.26 -2.55
C HIS A 21 -4.08 -0.13 -4.03
N THR A 22 -3.27 0.58 -4.81
CA THR A 22 -3.16 0.34 -6.25
C THR A 22 -1.80 -0.29 -6.45
N LEU A 23 -1.67 -1.57 -6.18
CA LEU A 23 -0.53 -2.36 -6.66
C LEU A 23 -0.81 -2.78 -8.12
N PRO A 24 0.19 -3.30 -8.85
CA PRO A 24 -0.04 -3.73 -10.23
C PRO A 24 -1.21 -4.71 -10.39
N GLN A 25 -1.46 -5.55 -9.39
CA GLN A 25 -2.59 -6.48 -9.34
C GLN A 25 -3.99 -5.81 -9.32
N ASP A 26 -4.06 -4.52 -9.00
CA ASP A 26 -5.31 -3.74 -8.95
C ASP A 26 -5.57 -2.97 -10.26
N TRP A 27 -4.67 -3.09 -11.25
CA TRP A 27 -4.82 -2.46 -12.55
C TRP A 27 -5.89 -3.16 -13.38
N GLN A 28 -6.62 -2.40 -14.21
CA GLN A 28 -7.66 -2.96 -15.08
C GLN A 28 -7.10 -3.93 -16.12
N ASP A 29 -5.92 -3.62 -16.64
CA ASP A 29 -5.15 -4.45 -17.56
C ASP A 29 -3.66 -4.34 -17.18
N VAL A 30 -3.10 -5.42 -16.65
CA VAL A 30 -1.70 -5.45 -16.19
C VAL A 30 -0.72 -5.31 -17.36
N ASP A 31 -1.08 -5.83 -18.53
CA ASP A 31 -0.23 -5.78 -19.72
C ASP A 31 -0.33 -4.42 -20.42
N ASN A 32 -1.37 -3.62 -20.12
CA ASN A 32 -1.57 -2.29 -20.68
C ASN A 32 -2.04 -1.24 -19.65
N PRO A 33 -1.22 -0.93 -18.63
CA PRO A 33 -1.61 -0.01 -17.58
C PRO A 33 -1.70 1.43 -18.05
N THR A 34 -2.65 2.16 -17.47
CA THR A 34 -2.77 3.60 -17.70
C THR A 34 -1.68 4.37 -16.96
N VAL A 35 -1.33 5.56 -17.45
CA VAL A 35 -0.41 6.49 -16.75
C VAL A 35 -0.89 6.81 -15.33
N ARG A 36 -2.22 6.87 -15.12
CA ARG A 36 -2.82 7.13 -13.81
C ARG A 36 -2.54 5.97 -12.84
N GLU A 37 -2.75 4.73 -13.29
CA GLU A 37 -2.50 3.53 -12.49
C GLU A 37 -1.03 3.43 -12.08
N ILE A 38 -0.11 3.61 -13.04
CA ILE A 38 1.33 3.62 -12.75
C ILE A 38 1.68 4.69 -11.72
N SER A 39 1.20 5.92 -11.93
CA SER A 39 1.50 7.05 -11.03
C SER A 39 0.95 6.81 -9.62
N ALA A 40 -0.27 6.31 -9.50
CA ALA A 40 -0.90 5.98 -8.22
C ALA A 40 -0.13 4.87 -7.49
N THR A 41 0.31 3.83 -8.21
CA THR A 41 1.15 2.77 -7.64
C THR A 41 2.48 3.31 -7.15
N LEU A 42 3.18 4.12 -7.95
CA LEU A 42 4.47 4.70 -7.55
C LEU A 42 4.33 5.60 -6.32
N ASP A 43 3.30 6.44 -6.25
CA ASP A 43 3.06 7.30 -5.09
C ASP A 43 2.69 6.49 -3.84
N THR A 44 1.99 5.38 -4.00
CA THR A 44 1.70 4.45 -2.91
C THR A 44 2.99 3.84 -2.37
N LEU A 45 3.85 3.30 -3.24
CA LEU A 45 5.12 2.70 -2.83
C LEU A 45 6.06 3.73 -2.17
N LYS A 46 6.06 4.99 -2.62
CA LYS A 46 6.85 6.07 -1.99
C LYS A 46 6.41 6.33 -0.56
N LYS A 47 5.10 6.39 -0.34
CA LYS A 47 4.54 6.63 1.00
C LYS A 47 4.76 5.43 1.92
N MET A 48 4.61 4.19 1.42
CA MET A 48 4.93 2.97 2.16
C MET A 48 6.40 2.96 2.60
N TYR A 49 7.33 3.32 1.71
CA TYR A 49 8.75 3.43 2.03
C TYR A 49 9.00 4.46 3.15
N ALA A 50 8.45 5.67 3.00
CA ALA A 50 8.63 6.74 3.98
C ALA A 50 8.06 6.38 5.36
N ASP A 51 6.87 5.76 5.40
CA ASP A 51 6.26 5.30 6.65
C ASP A 51 7.09 4.18 7.29
N GLN A 52 7.56 3.19 6.51
CA GLN A 52 8.38 2.09 7.01
C GLN A 52 9.74 2.58 7.56
N VAL A 53 10.40 3.52 6.88
CA VAL A 53 11.63 4.15 7.38
C VAL A 53 11.37 4.91 8.68
N ARG A 54 10.26 5.63 8.77
CA ARG A 54 9.88 6.34 9.99
C ARG A 54 9.61 5.38 11.14
N ASP A 55 8.94 4.27 10.88
CA ASP A 55 8.63 3.27 11.90
C ASP A 55 9.88 2.54 12.40
N LEU A 56 10.84 2.24 11.51
CA LEU A 56 12.17 1.74 11.89
C LEU A 56 12.92 2.74 12.78
N ASN A 57 13.01 4.00 12.36
CA ASN A 57 13.70 5.05 13.13
C ASN A 57 13.08 5.32 14.51
N GLN A 58 11.79 5.04 14.66
CA GLN A 58 11.04 5.23 15.90
C GLN A 58 10.92 3.94 16.72
N GLY A 59 11.54 2.84 16.28
CA GLY A 59 11.49 1.54 16.96
C GLY A 59 10.06 0.97 17.08
N ARG A 60 9.15 1.31 16.16
CA ARG A 60 7.76 0.84 16.15
C ARG A 60 7.58 -0.53 15.53
N VAL A 61 8.62 -1.02 14.87
CA VAL A 61 8.68 -2.30 14.18
C VAL A 61 10.04 -2.92 14.46
N ASP A 62 10.08 -4.24 14.53
CA ASP A 62 11.33 -4.97 14.60
C ASP A 62 12.22 -4.67 13.37
N ILE A 63 13.54 -4.69 13.57
CA ILE A 63 14.49 -4.33 12.52
C ILE A 63 14.43 -5.32 11.36
N GLU A 64 14.40 -6.64 11.62
CA GLU A 64 14.40 -7.66 10.57
C GLU A 64 13.12 -7.58 9.74
N ILE A 65 11.99 -7.42 10.41
CA ILE A 65 10.68 -7.23 9.77
C ILE A 65 10.66 -5.95 8.94
N GLY A 66 11.16 -4.84 9.49
CA GLY A 66 11.16 -3.56 8.80
C GLY A 66 12.07 -3.56 7.57
N GLU A 67 13.23 -4.21 7.64
CA GLU A 67 14.10 -4.41 6.48
C GLU A 67 13.45 -5.29 5.41
N GLU A 68 12.76 -6.37 5.81
CA GLU A 68 12.01 -7.21 4.87
C GLU A 68 10.92 -6.41 4.15
N ASN A 69 10.16 -5.59 4.88
CA ASN A 69 9.17 -4.70 4.29
C ASN A 69 9.80 -3.73 3.28
N LEU A 70 10.96 -3.15 3.59
CA LEU A 70 11.69 -2.28 2.65
C LEU A 70 12.15 -3.04 1.40
N ARG A 71 12.64 -4.29 1.54
CA ARG A 71 12.99 -5.15 0.42
C ARG A 71 11.77 -5.44 -0.46
N ASN A 72 10.62 -5.77 0.14
CA ASN A 72 9.38 -6.03 -0.58
C ASN A 72 8.89 -4.78 -1.36
N ILE A 73 8.97 -3.60 -0.77
CA ILE A 73 8.64 -2.34 -1.46
C ILE A 73 9.58 -2.10 -2.65
N ALA A 74 10.88 -2.35 -2.49
CA ALA A 74 11.87 -2.22 -3.56
C ALA A 74 11.60 -3.21 -4.71
N THR A 75 11.26 -4.46 -4.39
CA THR A 75 10.84 -5.47 -5.38
C THR A 75 9.60 -5.01 -6.15
N ASN A 76 8.61 -4.43 -5.48
CA ASN A 76 7.41 -3.91 -6.16
C ASN A 76 7.73 -2.79 -7.16
N TYR A 77 8.69 -1.90 -6.85
CA TYR A 77 9.18 -0.92 -7.83
C TYR A 77 9.82 -1.57 -9.06
N GLN A 78 10.59 -2.64 -8.85
CA GLN A 78 11.21 -3.39 -9.95
C GLN A 78 10.15 -4.11 -10.80
N SER A 79 9.12 -4.67 -10.18
CA SER A 79 8.01 -5.31 -10.90
C SER A 79 7.28 -4.33 -11.84
N ILE A 80 7.04 -3.08 -11.40
CA ILE A 80 6.47 -2.05 -12.28
C ILE A 80 7.38 -1.79 -13.48
N LYS A 81 8.69 -1.63 -13.27
CA LYS A 81 9.64 -1.48 -14.37
C LYS A 81 9.58 -2.66 -15.32
N SER A 82 9.56 -3.87 -14.78
CA SER A 82 9.46 -5.09 -15.57
C SER A 82 8.23 -5.06 -16.47
N ILE A 83 7.05 -4.77 -15.94
CA ILE A 83 5.78 -4.71 -16.69
C ILE A 83 5.83 -3.65 -17.79
N LEU A 84 6.38 -2.47 -17.52
CA LEU A 84 6.42 -1.37 -18.48
C LEU A 84 7.41 -1.57 -19.63
N PHE A 85 8.44 -2.39 -19.43
CA PHE A 85 9.52 -2.60 -20.39
C PHE A 85 9.61 -4.04 -20.91
N GLN A 86 8.63 -4.89 -20.61
CA GLN A 86 8.52 -6.20 -21.27
C GLN A 86 8.38 -6.00 -22.80
N PRO A 87 9.06 -6.82 -23.63
CA PRO A 87 8.79 -6.87 -25.06
C PRO A 87 7.32 -7.23 -25.29
N ARG A 88 6.62 -6.45 -26.11
CA ARG A 88 5.23 -6.69 -26.54
C ARG A 88 5.19 -7.20 -27.97
#